data_AF-A0A9P1C7N1-F1
#
_entry.id   AF-A0A9P1C7N1-F1
#
_cell.length_a   1.000
_cell.length_b   1.000
_cell.length_c   1.000
_cell.angle_alpha   90.00
_cell.angle_beta   90.00
_cell.angle_gamma   90.00
#
_symmetry.space_group_name_H-M   'P 1'
#
loop_
_entity.id
_entity.type
_entity.pdbx_description
1 polymer ?
#
loop_
_entity_poly.entity_id
_entity_poly.type
_entity_poly.pdbx_seq_one_letter_code
_entity_poly.pdbx_strand_id
1 'polypeptide(L)'
;MAEKLKNEQLQAQIQRLELASQTAQKEYELAKCQKEAETSKLETLLTKTLSRVDDLEKMMKDSPAEPPKPAEKPNARPTETKQSQKARVAEPQSDSEKSASDGESDSEEEKSMVTPDGRVPISPDALRMRCRRLCERKPSGRLQVEASMSDAYKAGGEQREALEMTLLESLATHGHGRSSYKKIKADFVKRFRLVKERLESRESEVHGKWMTEEAMKKSGKYSQTAIKNITSYCRKFPESLMRPVEYFWLDTYIVQHDTQKHPRTSTANHWR
;
A
#
# COMPACT_ATOMS: atom_id res chain seq x y z
N MET A 1 66.35 11.21 18.18
CA MET A 1 65.05 11.41 18.87
C MET A 1 63.91 11.55 17.86
N ALA A 2 63.72 12.71 17.22
CA ALA A 2 62.55 12.99 16.37
C ALA A 2 62.26 11.97 15.27
N GLU A 3 63.30 11.48 14.56
CA GLU A 3 63.14 10.49 13.49
C GLU A 3 62.59 9.14 13.98
N LYS A 4 62.99 8.69 15.19
CA LYS A 4 62.47 7.45 15.79
C LYS A 4 60.97 7.55 16.02
N LEU A 5 60.52 8.66 16.59
CA LEU A 5 59.10 8.95 16.80
C LEU A 5 58.32 9.00 15.47
N LYS A 6 58.90 9.60 14.42
CA LYS A 6 58.31 9.64 13.08
C LYS A 6 58.17 8.25 12.46
N ASN A 7 59.17 7.38 12.62
CA ASN A 7 59.14 5.99 12.14
C ASN A 7 58.13 5.13 12.91
N GLU A 8 58.04 5.29 14.24
CA GLU A 8 57.03 4.63 15.09
C GLU A 8 55.61 5.06 14.70
N GLN A 9 55.39 6.35 14.42
CA GLN A 9 54.12 6.84 13.88
C GLN A 9 53.79 6.26 12.49
N LEU A 10 54.79 6.15 11.60
CA LEU A 10 54.60 5.59 10.26
C LEU A 10 54.23 4.09 10.33
N GLN A 11 54.90 3.31 11.17
CA GLN A 11 54.56 1.89 11.40
C GLN A 11 53.14 1.72 11.97
N ALA A 12 52.75 2.55 12.95
CA ALA A 12 51.40 2.55 13.50
C ALA A 12 50.33 2.95 12.46
N GLN A 13 50.68 3.79 11.48
CA GLN A 13 49.79 4.13 10.37
C GLN A 13 49.66 2.99 9.36
N ILE A 14 50.77 2.31 9.02
CA ILE A 14 50.77 1.14 8.13
C ILE A 14 49.89 0.02 8.72
N GLN A 15 50.10 -0.34 9.99
CA GLN A 15 49.31 -1.39 10.67
C GLN A 15 47.80 -1.09 10.69
N ARG A 16 47.41 0.18 10.81
CA ARG A 16 45.99 0.60 10.73
C ARG A 16 45.42 0.43 9.32
N LEU A 17 46.19 0.72 8.28
CA LEU A 17 45.78 0.57 6.89
C LEU A 17 45.70 -0.92 6.49
N GLU A 18 46.64 -1.74 6.95
CA GLU A 18 46.60 -3.21 6.79
C GLU A 18 45.35 -3.81 7.43
N LEU A 19 45.06 -3.45 8.68
CA LEU A 19 43.87 -3.93 9.39
C LEU A 19 42.56 -3.43 8.76
N ALA A 20 42.51 -2.18 8.29
CA ALA A 20 41.37 -1.67 7.54
C ALA A 20 41.15 -2.42 6.22
N SER A 21 42.22 -2.72 5.48
CA SER A 21 42.17 -3.51 4.26
C SER A 21 41.66 -4.94 4.50
N GLN A 22 42.10 -5.59 5.58
CA GLN A 22 41.62 -6.92 5.96
C GLN A 22 40.14 -6.93 6.38
N THR A 23 39.64 -5.86 7.00
CA THR A 23 38.22 -5.70 7.31
C THR A 23 37.40 -5.53 6.04
N ALA A 24 37.79 -4.61 5.15
CA ALA A 24 37.10 -4.38 3.88
C ALA A 24 37.03 -5.64 2.99
N GLN A 25 38.09 -6.46 2.97
CA GLN A 25 38.08 -7.75 2.27
C GLN A 25 37.07 -8.75 2.84
N LYS A 26 36.91 -8.79 4.18
CA LYS A 26 35.92 -9.65 4.85
C LYS A 26 34.49 -9.18 4.60
N GLU A 27 34.26 -7.87 4.61
CA GLU A 27 32.96 -7.26 4.29
C GLU A 27 32.57 -7.53 2.83
N TYR A 28 33.51 -7.43 1.89
CA TYR A 28 33.30 -7.76 0.48
C TYR A 28 32.89 -9.23 0.26
N GLU A 29 33.65 -10.20 0.80
CA GLU A 29 33.30 -11.62 0.65
C GLU A 29 31.98 -11.98 1.37
N LEU A 30 31.67 -11.32 2.49
CA LEU A 30 30.37 -11.50 3.17
C LEU A 30 29.21 -10.98 2.32
N ALA A 31 29.33 -9.80 1.70
CA ALA A 31 28.32 -9.24 0.80
C ALA A 31 28.14 -10.10 -0.48
N LYS A 32 29.24 -10.68 -0.99
CA LYS A 32 29.23 -11.62 -2.12
C LYS A 32 28.46 -12.91 -1.77
N CYS A 33 28.76 -13.54 -0.63
CA CYS A 33 28.03 -14.71 -0.16
C CYS A 33 26.53 -14.42 0.09
N GLN A 34 26.18 -13.22 0.55
CA GLN A 34 24.77 -12.80 0.67
C GLN A 34 24.08 -12.74 -0.70
N LYS A 35 24.73 -12.13 -1.70
CA LYS A 35 24.21 -12.03 -3.07
C LYS A 35 24.04 -13.40 -3.73
N GLU A 36 25.00 -14.30 -3.58
CA GLU A 36 24.92 -15.70 -4.08
C GLU A 36 23.77 -16.48 -3.40
N ALA A 37 23.54 -16.24 -2.10
CA ALA A 37 22.40 -16.80 -1.38
C ALA A 37 21.04 -16.15 -1.75
N GLU A 38 21.02 -15.00 -2.42
CA GLU A 38 19.79 -14.39 -2.96
C GLU A 38 19.50 -14.86 -4.38
N THR A 39 20.52 -14.98 -5.26
CA THR A 39 20.32 -15.54 -6.61
C THR A 39 19.80 -16.98 -6.54
N SER A 40 20.35 -17.82 -5.66
CA SER A 40 19.87 -19.20 -5.48
C SER A 40 18.41 -19.30 -5.02
N LYS A 41 17.92 -18.34 -4.20
CA LYS A 41 16.49 -18.26 -3.83
C LYS A 41 15.62 -17.88 -5.03
N LEU A 42 16.07 -16.94 -5.86
CA LEU A 42 15.37 -16.50 -7.06
C LEU A 42 15.31 -17.62 -8.12
N GLU A 43 16.39 -18.35 -8.34
CA GLU A 43 16.43 -19.55 -9.22
C GLU A 43 15.45 -20.64 -8.74
N THR A 44 15.39 -20.85 -7.40
CA THR A 44 14.44 -21.79 -6.79
C THR A 44 12.99 -21.35 -6.98
N LEU A 45 12.69 -20.04 -6.96
CA LEU A 45 11.36 -19.50 -7.23
C LEU A 45 11.02 -19.57 -8.72
N LEU A 46 11.96 -19.26 -9.61
CA LEU A 46 11.79 -19.35 -11.06
C LEU A 46 11.46 -20.79 -11.49
N THR A 47 12.22 -21.78 -10.98
CA THR A 47 11.97 -23.20 -11.26
C THR A 47 10.57 -23.63 -10.84
N LYS A 48 10.10 -23.19 -9.65
CA LYS A 48 8.75 -23.48 -9.14
C LYS A 48 7.63 -22.80 -9.93
N THR A 49 7.88 -21.61 -10.49
CA THR A 49 6.90 -20.92 -11.34
C THR A 49 6.80 -21.56 -12.71
N LEU A 50 7.93 -21.98 -13.31
CA LEU A 50 7.94 -22.72 -14.58
C LEU A 50 7.18 -24.05 -14.47
N SER A 51 7.48 -24.89 -13.47
CA SER A 51 6.74 -26.15 -13.26
C SER A 51 5.24 -25.94 -13.05
N ARG A 52 4.84 -24.78 -12.52
CA ARG A 52 3.42 -24.43 -12.35
C ARG A 52 2.75 -23.95 -13.65
N VAL A 53 3.51 -23.43 -14.60
CA VAL A 53 3.02 -23.18 -15.97
C VAL A 53 2.82 -24.51 -16.70
N ASP A 54 3.76 -25.45 -16.59
CA ASP A 54 3.65 -26.78 -17.19
C ASP A 54 2.40 -27.54 -16.72
N ASP A 55 2.13 -27.52 -15.40
CA ASP A 55 0.88 -28.03 -14.80
C ASP A 55 -0.38 -27.45 -15.48
N LEU A 56 -0.40 -26.12 -15.65
CA LEU A 56 -1.56 -25.38 -16.16
C LEU A 56 -1.76 -25.61 -17.67
N GLU A 57 -0.68 -25.63 -18.45
CA GLU A 57 -0.72 -26.01 -19.86
C GLU A 57 -1.28 -27.43 -20.04
N LYS A 58 -0.90 -28.37 -19.17
CA LYS A 58 -1.44 -29.72 -19.21
C LYS A 58 -2.94 -29.74 -18.86
N MET A 59 -3.35 -29.03 -17.81
CA MET A 59 -4.78 -28.89 -17.46
C MET A 59 -5.63 -28.25 -18.58
N MET A 60 -5.04 -27.39 -19.41
CA MET A 60 -5.72 -26.84 -20.59
C MET A 60 -5.83 -27.83 -21.76
N LYS A 61 -4.83 -28.71 -21.94
CA LYS A 61 -4.80 -29.73 -23.01
C LYS A 61 -5.70 -30.93 -22.70
N ASP A 62 -5.84 -31.29 -21.42
CA ASP A 62 -6.66 -32.42 -20.96
C ASP A 62 -8.18 -32.09 -20.83
N SER A 63 -8.64 -30.95 -21.36
CA SER A 63 -10.06 -30.52 -21.28
C SER A 63 -10.89 -31.11 -22.43
N PRO A 64 -11.91 -31.95 -22.18
CA PRO A 64 -12.67 -32.62 -23.24
C PRO A 64 -13.68 -31.67 -23.91
N ALA A 65 -13.77 -31.72 -25.24
CA ALA A 65 -14.74 -30.97 -26.02
C ALA A 65 -16.19 -31.42 -25.71
N GLU A 66 -17.12 -30.46 -25.59
CA GLU A 66 -18.53 -30.76 -25.30
C GLU A 66 -19.24 -31.51 -26.44
N PRO A 67 -20.06 -32.54 -26.13
CA PRO A 67 -20.98 -33.12 -27.10
C PRO A 67 -22.20 -32.20 -27.36
N PRO A 68 -22.81 -32.25 -28.56
CA PRO A 68 -23.89 -31.32 -28.94
C PRO A 68 -25.19 -31.53 -28.14
N LYS A 69 -25.86 -30.41 -27.82
CA LYS A 69 -27.14 -30.37 -27.08
C LYS A 69 -28.29 -31.01 -27.89
N PRO A 70 -29.18 -31.81 -27.25
CA PRO A 70 -30.39 -32.34 -27.90
C PRO A 70 -31.49 -31.27 -28.06
N ALA A 71 -32.40 -31.50 -29.01
CA ALA A 71 -33.38 -30.53 -29.48
C ALA A 71 -34.68 -30.44 -28.65
N GLU A 72 -35.38 -29.31 -28.80
CA GLU A 72 -36.67 -28.99 -28.14
C GLU A 72 -37.85 -29.87 -28.58
N LYS A 73 -38.85 -30.02 -27.71
CA LYS A 73 -40.28 -30.11 -28.08
C LYS A 73 -41.19 -29.46 -27.02
N PRO A 74 -42.17 -28.64 -27.39
CA PRO A 74 -43.20 -28.13 -26.48
C PRO A 74 -44.43 -29.05 -26.41
N ASN A 75 -45.20 -29.02 -25.31
CA ASN A 75 -46.63 -29.37 -25.36
C ASN A 75 -47.47 -28.74 -24.23
N ALA A 76 -48.80 -28.84 -24.36
CA ALA A 76 -49.79 -27.90 -23.83
C ALA A 76 -50.38 -28.16 -22.42
N ARG A 77 -51.07 -27.11 -21.93
CA ARG A 77 -52.25 -27.09 -21.02
C ARG A 77 -53.38 -28.03 -21.53
N PRO A 78 -54.55 -28.22 -20.85
CA PRO A 78 -55.16 -27.52 -19.68
C PRO A 78 -55.48 -28.50 -18.50
N THR A 79 -56.18 -28.20 -17.38
CA THR A 79 -57.51 -27.56 -17.18
C THR A 79 -57.76 -26.92 -15.80
N GLU A 80 -58.95 -26.32 -15.69
CA GLU A 80 -59.58 -25.48 -14.67
C GLU A 80 -59.71 -26.13 -13.26
N THR A 81 -59.98 -25.41 -12.16
CA THR A 81 -61.37 -25.01 -11.80
C THR A 81 -61.43 -24.08 -10.56
N LYS A 82 -62.16 -22.94 -10.64
CA LYS A 82 -63.01 -22.18 -9.67
C LYS A 82 -62.60 -22.08 -8.16
N GLN A 83 -62.95 -21.06 -7.35
CA GLN A 83 -63.90 -19.93 -7.47
C GLN A 83 -63.66 -18.86 -6.37
N SER A 84 -64.04 -17.59 -6.59
CA SER A 84 -64.52 -16.59 -5.59
C SER A 84 -63.61 -16.17 -4.39
N GLN A 85 -63.62 -14.96 -3.79
CA GLN A 85 -64.25 -13.62 -3.94
C GLN A 85 -63.60 -12.69 -2.85
N LYS A 86 -63.75 -11.36 -2.67
CA LYS A 86 -64.44 -10.22 -3.35
C LYS A 86 -64.10 -8.89 -2.63
N ALA A 87 -63.69 -7.85 -3.38
CA ALA A 87 -63.79 -6.39 -3.05
C ALA A 87 -62.97 -5.83 -1.85
N ARG A 88 -62.57 -4.54 -1.77
CA ARG A 88 -62.58 -3.37 -2.72
C ARG A 88 -61.71 -2.21 -2.17
N VAL A 89 -61.05 -1.43 -3.06
CA VAL A 89 -60.83 0.06 -3.02
C VAL A 89 -59.96 0.64 -1.85
N ALA A 90 -59.10 1.66 -2.01
CA ALA A 90 -58.94 2.70 -3.05
C ALA A 90 -57.48 3.00 -3.48
N GLU A 91 -57.38 3.69 -4.62
CA GLU A 91 -56.23 4.40 -5.23
C GLU A 91 -56.23 5.91 -4.80
N PRO A 92 -55.34 6.85 -5.26
CA PRO A 92 -54.51 6.85 -6.49
C PRO A 92 -53.10 7.48 -6.43
N GLN A 93 -52.55 7.75 -7.62
CA GLN A 93 -51.31 8.47 -8.01
C GLN A 93 -50.02 7.60 -8.09
N SER A 94 -49.25 7.59 -9.19
CA SER A 94 -49.42 8.28 -10.48
C SER A 94 -48.58 7.65 -11.63
N ASP A 95 -49.11 7.62 -12.85
CA ASP A 95 -48.31 7.62 -14.09
C ASP A 95 -47.51 8.94 -14.22
N SER A 96 -46.47 9.13 -15.04
CA SER A 96 -45.88 8.38 -16.17
C SER A 96 -44.35 8.64 -16.21
N GLU A 97 -43.49 8.17 -17.12
CA GLU A 97 -43.62 7.45 -18.40
C GLU A 97 -42.67 6.20 -18.44
N LYS A 98 -42.03 5.91 -19.59
CA LYS A 98 -41.17 4.74 -19.84
C LYS A 98 -40.13 5.05 -20.93
N SER A 99 -38.84 4.94 -20.62
CA SER A 99 -37.75 4.95 -21.62
C SER A 99 -36.78 3.80 -21.34
N ALA A 100 -36.69 2.84 -22.26
CA ALA A 100 -35.73 1.73 -22.18
C ALA A 100 -34.44 2.07 -22.91
N SER A 101 -33.32 1.57 -22.40
CA SER A 101 -32.08 1.40 -23.15
C SER A 101 -31.41 0.12 -22.64
N ASP A 102 -31.57 -0.97 -23.38
CA ASP A 102 -31.07 -2.28 -23.00
C ASP A 102 -29.53 -2.29 -23.06
N GLY A 103 -28.90 -2.27 -21.88
CA GLY A 103 -27.45 -2.29 -21.71
C GLY A 103 -26.97 -3.71 -21.44
N GLU A 104 -26.85 -4.50 -22.52
CA GLU A 104 -26.47 -5.91 -22.49
C GLU A 104 -25.11 -6.10 -21.80
N SER A 105 -25.17 -6.50 -20.52
CA SER A 105 -24.00 -6.71 -19.66
C SER A 105 -23.73 -8.20 -19.58
N ASP A 106 -22.86 -8.69 -20.46
CA ASP A 106 -22.50 -10.10 -20.55
C ASP A 106 -21.87 -10.57 -19.24
N SER A 107 -22.65 -11.31 -18.44
CA SER A 107 -22.26 -11.72 -17.10
C SER A 107 -21.55 -13.07 -17.15
N GLU A 108 -20.31 -13.08 -17.65
CA GLU A 108 -19.42 -14.22 -17.51
C GLU A 108 -19.36 -14.65 -16.05
N GLU A 109 -19.66 -15.93 -15.76
CA GLU A 109 -19.64 -16.44 -14.41
C GLU A 109 -18.19 -16.47 -13.88
N GLU A 110 -17.81 -15.47 -13.06
CA GLU A 110 -16.54 -15.49 -12.31
C GLU A 110 -16.48 -16.76 -11.45
N LYS A 111 -15.81 -17.78 -11.99
CA LYS A 111 -15.63 -19.11 -11.43
C LYS A 111 -14.81 -19.01 -10.15
N SER A 112 -15.50 -18.73 -9.05
CA SER A 112 -14.91 -18.18 -7.83
C SER A 112 -13.67 -18.96 -7.40
N MET A 113 -12.49 -18.32 -7.44
CA MET A 113 -11.22 -18.97 -7.14
C MET A 113 -11.06 -19.14 -5.62
N VAL A 114 -11.77 -20.11 -5.06
CA VAL A 114 -11.71 -20.50 -3.65
C VAL A 114 -10.27 -20.87 -3.32
N THR A 115 -9.67 -20.18 -2.34
CA THR A 115 -8.31 -20.50 -1.88
C THR A 115 -8.31 -21.86 -1.16
N PRO A 116 -7.16 -22.54 -1.02
CA PRO A 116 -7.09 -23.85 -0.32
C PRO A 116 -7.70 -23.86 1.09
N ASP A 117 -7.78 -22.71 1.76
CA ASP A 117 -8.43 -22.52 3.07
C ASP A 117 -9.97 -22.47 3.02
N GLY A 118 -10.59 -22.71 1.86
CA GLY A 118 -12.04 -22.61 1.65
C GLY A 118 -12.57 -21.17 1.66
N ARG A 119 -11.72 -20.16 1.38
CA ARG A 119 -12.07 -18.73 1.48
C ARG A 119 -12.18 -18.09 0.09
N VAL A 120 -13.15 -17.19 -0.05
CA VAL A 120 -13.28 -16.35 -1.24
C VAL A 120 -12.26 -15.20 -1.12
N PRO A 121 -11.37 -15.00 -2.12
CA PRO A 121 -10.46 -13.86 -2.12
C PRO A 121 -11.26 -12.55 -2.21
N ILE A 122 -10.87 -11.54 -1.42
CA ILE A 122 -11.48 -10.20 -1.51
C ILE A 122 -10.87 -9.44 -2.69
N SER A 123 -11.70 -8.92 -3.59
CA SER A 123 -11.22 -8.12 -4.72
C SER A 123 -10.59 -6.79 -4.24
N PRO A 124 -9.63 -6.21 -4.99
CA PRO A 124 -8.96 -4.96 -4.58
C PRO A 124 -9.93 -3.79 -4.37
N ASP A 125 -10.99 -3.67 -5.17
CA ASP A 125 -12.02 -2.64 -4.94
C ASP A 125 -12.85 -2.93 -3.68
N ALA A 126 -13.26 -4.18 -3.44
CA ALA A 126 -13.98 -4.54 -2.23
C ALA A 126 -13.15 -4.26 -0.95
N LEU A 127 -11.82 -4.42 -1.01
CA LEU A 127 -10.90 -4.00 0.05
C LEU A 127 -10.89 -2.48 0.22
N ARG A 128 -10.69 -1.71 -0.85
CA ARG A 128 -10.71 -0.23 -0.86
C ARG A 128 -12.01 0.34 -0.32
N MET A 129 -13.14 -0.14 -0.82
CA MET A 129 -14.49 0.24 -0.39
C MET A 129 -14.74 -0.12 1.08
N ARG A 130 -14.19 -1.22 1.59
CA ARG A 130 -14.25 -1.57 3.02
C ARG A 130 -13.35 -0.68 3.87
N CYS A 131 -12.15 -0.35 3.41
CA CYS A 131 -11.23 0.58 4.06
C CYS A 131 -11.85 1.98 4.18
N ARG A 132 -12.40 2.51 3.07
CA ARG A 132 -13.17 3.77 3.04
C ARG A 132 -14.31 3.76 4.05
N ARG A 133 -15.14 2.70 4.06
CA ARG A 133 -16.28 2.56 4.98
C ARG A 133 -15.90 2.49 6.48
N LEU A 134 -14.65 2.16 6.79
CA LEU A 134 -14.08 2.21 8.14
C LEU A 134 -13.50 3.59 8.49
N CYS A 135 -12.82 4.24 7.54
CA CYS A 135 -12.13 5.52 7.78
C CYS A 135 -13.02 6.76 7.57
N GLU A 136 -14.15 6.64 6.87
CA GLU A 136 -15.10 7.73 6.63
C GLU A 136 -15.88 8.13 7.90
N ARG A 137 -16.15 9.43 8.03
CA ARG A 137 -17.02 10.00 9.08
C ARG A 137 -18.47 9.75 8.69
N LYS A 138 -19.27 9.21 9.62
CA LYS A 138 -20.69 8.94 9.37
C LYS A 138 -21.51 10.24 9.52
N PRO A 139 -22.74 10.33 8.94
CA PRO A 139 -23.59 11.52 9.07
C PRO A 139 -23.87 11.95 10.52
N SER A 140 -23.80 11.02 11.48
CA SER A 140 -23.89 11.29 12.92
C SER A 140 -22.62 11.92 13.53
N GLY A 141 -21.67 12.40 12.72
CA GLY A 141 -20.39 12.99 13.14
C GLY A 141 -19.38 11.99 13.74
N ARG A 142 -19.80 10.77 14.09
CA ARG A 142 -18.96 9.73 14.69
C ARG A 142 -18.07 9.06 13.64
N LEU A 143 -16.83 8.79 14.03
CA LEU A 143 -15.90 7.92 13.31
C LEU A 143 -16.06 6.47 13.78
N GLN A 144 -15.70 5.51 12.92
CA GLN A 144 -15.56 4.12 13.34
C GLN A 144 -14.17 3.86 13.94
N VAL A 145 -13.12 4.46 13.39
CA VAL A 145 -11.72 4.33 13.81
C VAL A 145 -11.23 5.59 14.53
N GLU A 146 -9.96 5.62 14.93
CA GLU A 146 -9.31 6.81 15.50
C GLU A 146 -9.24 7.96 14.46
N ALA A 147 -9.25 9.22 14.91
CA ALA A 147 -9.19 10.38 14.00
C ALA A 147 -7.95 10.35 13.10
N SER A 148 -6.79 10.02 13.67
CA SER A 148 -5.52 9.80 12.97
C SER A 148 -5.63 8.86 11.77
N MET A 149 -6.43 7.79 11.87
CA MET A 149 -6.67 6.83 10.79
C MET A 149 -7.60 7.39 9.70
N SER A 150 -8.58 8.20 10.08
CA SER A 150 -9.44 8.92 9.13
C SER A 150 -8.63 9.93 8.31
N ASP A 151 -7.71 10.63 8.95
CA ASP A 151 -6.88 11.66 8.33
C ASP A 151 -5.74 11.06 7.48
N ALA A 152 -5.11 9.97 7.95
CA ALA A 152 -4.20 9.15 7.14
C ALA A 152 -4.87 8.61 5.86
N TYR A 153 -6.12 8.12 5.95
CA TYR A 153 -6.86 7.66 4.78
C TYR A 153 -7.13 8.79 3.77
N LYS A 154 -7.43 10.01 4.25
CA LYS A 154 -7.65 11.20 3.39
C LYS A 154 -6.36 11.62 2.69
N ALA A 155 -5.24 11.69 3.43
CA ALA A 155 -3.94 12.09 2.92
C ALA A 155 -3.48 11.25 1.72
N GLY A 156 -3.76 9.94 1.73
CA GLY A 156 -3.44 9.05 0.61
C GLY A 156 -2.01 8.52 0.67
N GLY A 157 -1.49 8.12 -0.49
CA GLY A 157 -0.15 7.52 -0.64
C GLY A 157 0.10 6.34 0.29
N GLU A 158 1.34 6.19 0.73
CA GLU A 158 1.83 5.14 1.64
C GLU A 158 0.96 4.97 2.90
N GLN A 159 0.43 6.07 3.46
CA GLN A 159 -0.43 6.02 4.66
C GLN A 159 -1.81 5.38 4.38
N ARG A 160 -2.33 5.50 3.15
CA ARG A 160 -3.54 4.75 2.72
C ARG A 160 -3.21 3.31 2.38
N GLU A 161 -2.08 3.06 1.74
CA GLU A 161 -1.62 1.70 1.40
C GLU A 161 -1.36 0.87 2.66
N ALA A 162 -0.75 1.47 3.70
CA ALA A 162 -0.60 0.87 5.02
C ALA A 162 -1.95 0.53 5.70
N LEU A 163 -2.99 1.36 5.52
CA LEU A 163 -4.35 1.04 5.98
C LEU A 163 -4.98 -0.10 5.17
N GLU A 164 -4.80 -0.14 3.85
CA GLU A 164 -5.35 -1.22 3.00
C GLU A 164 -4.64 -2.56 3.27
N MET A 165 -3.32 -2.56 3.45
CA MET A 165 -2.53 -3.75 3.84
C MET A 165 -2.87 -4.27 5.25
N THR A 166 -2.92 -3.38 6.26
CA THR A 166 -3.27 -3.82 7.63
C THR A 166 -4.72 -4.29 7.74
N LEU A 167 -5.64 -3.76 6.93
CA LEU A 167 -6.99 -4.31 6.80
C LEU A 167 -6.96 -5.70 6.15
N LEU A 168 -6.20 -5.89 5.08
CA LEU A 168 -6.06 -7.18 4.39
C LEU A 168 -5.52 -8.27 5.32
N GLU A 169 -4.52 -7.98 6.15
CA GLU A 169 -4.02 -8.89 7.18
C GLU A 169 -5.10 -9.30 8.21
N SER A 170 -5.90 -8.33 8.70
CA SER A 170 -7.00 -8.63 9.62
C SER A 170 -8.13 -9.44 8.96
N LEU A 171 -8.33 -9.31 7.65
CA LEU A 171 -9.26 -10.15 6.87
C LEU A 171 -8.70 -11.56 6.64
N ALA A 172 -7.41 -11.72 6.39
CA ALA A 172 -6.76 -13.02 6.36
C ALA A 172 -6.85 -13.72 7.73
N THR A 173 -6.68 -12.97 8.83
CA THR A 173 -6.70 -13.51 10.19
C THR A 173 -8.10 -13.91 10.67
N HIS A 174 -9.15 -13.14 10.33
CA HIS A 174 -10.50 -13.33 10.88
C HIS A 174 -11.60 -13.65 9.85
N GLY A 175 -11.24 -13.79 8.57
CA GLY A 175 -12.19 -13.86 7.46
C GLY A 175 -12.85 -12.52 7.15
N HIS A 176 -13.66 -12.47 6.09
CA HIS A 176 -14.37 -11.25 5.68
C HIS A 176 -15.82 -11.14 6.21
N GLY A 177 -16.35 -12.21 6.82
CA GLY A 177 -17.74 -12.35 7.24
C GLY A 177 -18.24 -11.36 8.30
N ARG A 178 -19.57 -11.16 8.35
CA ARG A 178 -20.24 -10.14 9.19
C ARG A 178 -20.10 -10.40 10.70
N SER A 179 -20.08 -11.66 11.13
CA SER A 179 -19.82 -12.09 12.50
C SER A 179 -18.44 -11.64 13.01
N SER A 180 -17.42 -11.73 12.16
CA SER A 180 -16.04 -11.32 12.47
C SER A 180 -15.84 -9.80 12.50
N TYR A 181 -16.80 -8.97 12.08
CA TYR A 181 -16.62 -7.51 11.91
C TYR A 181 -16.01 -6.81 13.15
N LYS A 182 -16.48 -7.15 14.36
CA LYS A 182 -15.93 -6.57 15.60
C LYS A 182 -14.47 -6.96 15.85
N LYS A 183 -14.08 -8.20 15.53
CA LYS A 183 -12.70 -8.71 15.65
C LYS A 183 -11.78 -8.03 14.63
N ILE A 184 -12.18 -8.05 13.36
CA ILE A 184 -11.48 -7.40 12.24
C ILE A 184 -11.22 -5.92 12.55
N LYS A 185 -12.22 -5.19 13.06
CA LYS A 185 -12.09 -3.78 13.41
C LYS A 185 -11.09 -3.53 14.55
N ALA A 186 -11.10 -4.37 15.60
CA ALA A 186 -10.19 -4.22 16.73
C ALA A 186 -8.74 -4.56 16.34
N ASP A 187 -8.56 -5.64 15.58
CA ASP A 187 -7.26 -6.07 15.08
C ASP A 187 -6.67 -5.05 14.08
N PHE A 188 -7.48 -4.53 13.15
CA PHE A 188 -7.08 -3.48 12.20
C PHE A 188 -6.54 -2.22 12.88
N VAL A 189 -7.25 -1.69 13.90
CA VAL A 189 -6.79 -0.52 14.67
C VAL A 189 -5.49 -0.82 15.42
N LYS A 190 -5.34 -2.02 15.98
CA LYS A 190 -4.11 -2.46 16.65
C LYS A 190 -2.93 -2.57 15.68
N ARG A 191 -3.12 -3.20 14.52
CA ARG A 191 -2.06 -3.37 13.49
C ARG A 191 -1.64 -2.05 12.90
N PHE A 192 -2.59 -1.20 12.50
CA PHE A 192 -2.23 0.09 11.91
C PHE A 192 -1.45 0.98 12.87
N ARG A 193 -1.78 0.97 14.18
CA ARG A 193 -0.96 1.67 15.19
C ARG A 193 0.48 1.16 15.21
N LEU A 194 0.68 -0.16 15.25
CA LEU A 194 2.03 -0.76 15.23
C LEU A 194 2.79 -0.50 13.93
N VAL A 195 2.10 -0.45 12.78
CA VAL A 195 2.71 -0.08 11.49
C VAL A 195 3.10 1.40 11.47
N LYS A 196 2.24 2.29 11.95
CA LYS A 196 2.51 3.73 12.06
C LYS A 196 3.68 4.02 13.00
N GLU A 197 3.73 3.39 14.18
CA GLU A 197 4.85 3.47 15.12
C GLU A 197 6.17 2.98 14.48
N ARG A 198 6.13 1.94 13.65
CA ARG A 198 7.30 1.44 12.91
C ARG A 198 7.74 2.37 11.78
N LEU A 199 6.81 2.96 11.03
CA LEU A 199 7.11 3.94 9.99
C LEU A 199 7.75 5.19 10.61
N GLU A 200 7.15 5.77 11.65
CA GLU A 200 7.71 6.92 12.39
C GLU A 200 9.09 6.61 12.99
N SER A 201 9.28 5.40 13.53
CA SER A 201 10.60 4.96 14.02
C SER A 201 11.63 4.90 12.88
N ARG A 202 11.29 4.23 11.77
CA ARG A 202 12.17 4.07 10.60
C ARG A 202 12.48 5.40 9.92
N GLU A 203 11.51 6.31 9.82
CA GLU A 203 11.73 7.69 9.36
C GLU A 203 12.78 8.39 10.24
N SER A 204 12.64 8.29 11.57
CA SER A 204 13.55 8.93 12.53
C SER A 204 14.96 8.31 12.55
N GLU A 205 15.09 7.06 12.12
CA GLU A 205 16.35 6.33 11.95
C GLU A 205 17.05 6.70 10.62
N VAL A 206 16.34 6.60 9.50
CA VAL A 206 16.86 6.79 8.13
C VAL A 206 17.18 8.26 7.81
N HIS A 207 16.35 9.19 8.29
CA HIS A 207 16.56 10.62 8.09
C HIS A 207 17.34 11.27 9.24
N GLY A 208 17.33 10.63 10.42
CA GLY A 208 17.79 11.20 11.67
C GLY A 208 16.78 12.19 12.26
N LYS A 209 16.55 12.12 13.57
CA LYS A 209 15.71 13.11 14.25
C LYS A 209 16.47 14.44 14.40
N TRP A 210 16.11 15.43 13.60
CA TRP A 210 16.62 16.81 13.74
C TRP A 210 16.38 17.33 15.17
N MET A 211 17.47 17.68 15.86
CA MET A 211 17.46 18.13 17.25
C MET A 211 17.59 19.65 17.31
N THR A 212 16.59 20.33 17.85
CA THR A 212 16.68 21.76 18.14
C THR A 212 17.57 22.02 19.36
N GLU A 213 18.08 23.25 19.49
CA GLU A 213 18.87 23.66 20.67
C GLU A 213 18.09 23.43 21.99
N GLU A 214 16.77 23.64 21.96
CA GLU A 214 15.85 23.39 23.07
C GLU A 214 15.67 21.89 23.35
N ALA A 215 15.55 21.05 22.31
CA ALA A 215 15.47 19.60 22.46
C ALA A 215 16.76 19.02 23.06
N MET A 216 17.93 19.52 22.64
CA MET A 216 19.22 19.16 23.25
C MET A 216 19.25 19.53 24.74
N LYS A 217 18.90 20.78 25.09
CA LYS A 217 18.84 21.26 26.49
C LYS A 217 17.88 20.41 27.33
N LYS A 218 16.67 20.14 26.83
CA LYS A 218 15.63 19.35 27.51
C LYS A 218 15.98 17.87 27.65
N SER A 219 16.83 17.33 26.78
CA SER A 219 17.22 15.91 26.83
C SER A 219 18.15 15.55 27.99
N GLY A 220 18.88 16.53 28.55
CA GLY A 220 19.92 16.30 29.57
C GLY A 220 21.18 15.58 29.08
N LYS A 221 21.19 15.06 27.84
CA LYS A 221 22.29 14.23 27.28
C LYS A 221 23.51 15.02 26.79
N TYR A 222 23.41 16.35 26.73
CA TYR A 222 24.44 17.23 26.16
C TYR A 222 24.80 18.33 27.16
N SER A 223 26.10 18.61 27.32
CA SER A 223 26.56 19.74 28.14
C SER A 223 26.26 21.07 27.43
N GLN A 224 26.07 22.15 28.19
CA GLN A 224 25.81 23.49 27.61
C GLN A 224 26.93 23.93 26.65
N THR A 225 28.18 23.53 26.88
CA THR A 225 29.31 23.77 25.98
C THR A 225 29.18 22.97 24.68
N ALA A 226 28.80 21.68 24.76
CA ALA A 226 28.57 20.87 23.57
C ALA A 226 27.43 21.43 22.70
N ILE A 227 26.31 21.85 23.33
CA ILE A 227 25.17 22.47 22.64
C ILE A 227 25.62 23.75 21.93
N LYS A 228 26.33 24.66 22.61
CA LYS A 228 26.88 25.87 22.01
C LYS A 228 27.81 25.58 20.83
N ASN A 229 28.71 24.61 20.96
CA ASN A 229 29.66 24.25 19.90
C ASN A 229 28.95 23.67 18.68
N ILE A 230 27.98 22.77 18.87
CA ILE A 230 27.15 22.20 17.79
C ILE A 230 26.36 23.31 17.09
N THR A 231 25.62 24.13 17.84
CA THR A 231 24.83 25.24 17.26
C THR A 231 25.71 26.25 16.53
N SER A 232 26.92 26.55 17.05
CA SER A 232 27.87 27.44 16.39
C SER A 232 28.43 26.85 15.09
N TYR A 233 28.77 25.56 15.07
CA TYR A 233 29.22 24.86 13.87
C TYR A 233 28.12 24.87 12.79
N CYS A 234 26.89 24.50 13.18
CA CYS A 234 25.74 24.48 12.29
C CYS A 234 25.41 25.84 11.66
N ARG A 235 25.57 26.94 12.40
CA ARG A 235 25.39 28.30 11.87
C ARG A 235 26.55 28.77 10.98
N LYS A 236 27.76 28.22 11.17
CA LYS A 236 28.96 28.62 10.43
C LYS A 236 29.12 27.90 9.08
N PHE A 237 28.63 26.66 8.98
CA PHE A 237 28.78 25.83 7.78
C PHE A 237 27.44 25.16 7.38
N PRO A 238 26.39 25.94 7.03
CA PRO A 238 25.06 25.38 6.74
C PRO A 238 25.06 24.38 5.58
N GLU A 239 25.89 24.61 4.56
CA GLU A 239 26.03 23.69 3.41
C GLU A 239 26.57 22.31 3.81
N SER A 240 27.42 22.23 4.85
CA SER A 240 27.90 20.94 5.38
C SER A 240 26.85 20.12 6.13
N LEU A 241 25.67 20.71 6.39
CA LEU A 241 24.50 20.01 6.96
C LEU A 241 23.53 19.53 5.87
N MET A 242 23.69 19.97 4.63
CA MET A 242 22.98 19.43 3.49
C MET A 242 23.66 18.12 3.07
N ARG A 243 22.88 17.05 2.80
CA ARG A 243 23.44 15.84 2.19
C ARG A 243 23.96 16.24 0.78
N PRO A 244 25.18 15.83 0.37
CA PRO A 244 25.67 16.08 -0.99
C PRO A 244 24.66 15.56 -2.01
N VAL A 245 24.20 16.45 -2.90
CA VAL A 245 23.02 16.20 -3.73
C VAL A 245 23.39 15.52 -5.07
N GLU A 246 24.15 14.43 -5.00
CA GLU A 246 24.71 13.75 -6.19
C GLU A 246 23.66 13.08 -7.10
N TYR A 247 22.39 13.05 -6.70
CA TYR A 247 21.30 12.33 -7.39
C TYR A 247 20.06 13.19 -7.74
N PHE A 248 20.18 14.52 -7.84
CA PHE A 248 19.04 15.41 -8.19
C PHE A 248 18.77 15.58 -9.70
N TRP A 249 19.17 14.62 -10.53
CA TRP A 249 18.97 14.66 -11.99
C TRP A 249 17.58 14.15 -12.48
N LEU A 250 16.62 13.94 -11.57
CA LEU A 250 15.23 13.56 -11.94
C LEU A 250 14.17 14.57 -11.48
N ASP A 251 14.24 15.10 -10.25
CA ASP A 251 13.15 15.90 -9.66
C ASP A 251 12.87 17.23 -10.41
N THR A 252 13.84 17.78 -11.14
CA THR A 252 13.67 19.00 -11.94
C THR A 252 12.67 18.84 -13.09
N TYR A 253 12.41 17.61 -13.55
CA TYR A 253 11.55 17.35 -14.71
C TYR A 253 10.05 17.47 -14.40
N ILE A 254 9.66 17.23 -13.14
CA ILE A 254 8.24 17.25 -12.72
C ILE A 254 7.71 18.69 -12.59
N VAL A 255 8.57 19.63 -12.17
CA VAL A 255 8.16 21.03 -11.89
C VAL A 255 7.92 21.84 -13.18
N GLN A 256 8.56 21.50 -14.30
CA GLN A 256 8.44 22.30 -15.53
C GLN A 256 7.10 22.12 -16.26
N HIS A 257 6.48 20.94 -16.22
CA HIS A 257 5.28 20.66 -17.03
C HIS A 257 4.00 21.35 -16.54
N ASP A 258 3.89 21.70 -15.26
CA ASP A 258 2.68 22.33 -14.69
C ASP A 258 2.61 23.85 -14.92
N THR A 259 3.59 24.43 -15.63
CA THR A 259 3.67 25.88 -15.89
C THR A 259 3.06 26.32 -17.24
N GLN A 260 2.71 25.38 -18.14
CA GLN A 260 2.00 25.71 -19.38
C GLN A 260 0.51 25.96 -19.15
N LYS A 261 0.21 27.09 -18.50
CA LYS A 261 -1.13 27.66 -18.43
C LYS A 261 -1.62 28.00 -19.84
N HIS A 262 -2.53 27.20 -20.39
CA HIS A 262 -3.36 27.65 -21.50
C HIS A 262 -4.07 28.95 -21.10
N PRO A 263 -3.97 30.04 -21.88
CA PRO A 263 -4.70 31.27 -21.61
C PRO A 263 -6.19 31.03 -21.86
N ARG A 264 -6.96 30.76 -20.79
CA ARG A 264 -8.43 30.75 -20.89
C ARG A 264 -8.90 32.14 -21.31
N THR A 265 -9.52 32.20 -22.48
CA THR A 265 -10.06 33.43 -23.05
C THR A 265 -11.11 34.04 -22.14
N SER A 266 -10.96 35.33 -21.84
CA SER A 266 -11.99 36.09 -21.12
C SER A 266 -13.11 36.46 -22.09
N THR A 267 -14.15 35.62 -22.16
CA THR A 267 -15.41 35.96 -22.82
C THR A 267 -16.36 36.58 -21.81
N ALA A 268 -16.24 37.89 -21.63
CA ALA A 268 -17.27 38.66 -20.96
C ALA A 268 -18.59 38.57 -21.76
N ASN A 269 -19.66 38.10 -21.13
CA ASN A 269 -21.01 38.20 -21.66
C ASN A 269 -21.87 38.98 -20.65
N HIS A 270 -22.50 40.05 -21.15
CA HIS A 270 -23.15 41.08 -20.34
C HIS A 270 -24.59 41.28 -20.82
N TRP A 271 -25.52 40.61 -20.13
CA TRP A 271 -26.97 40.78 -20.24
C TRP A 271 -27.50 40.61 -18.81
N ARG A 272 -28.04 41.66 -18.18
CA ARG A 272 -29.42 42.18 -18.32
C ARG A 272 -30.45 41.16 -17.80
#